data_AF-A0A0Q4KDQ7-F1
#
_entry.id   AF-A0A0Q4KDQ7-F1
#
_cell.length_a   1.000
_cell.length_b   1.000
_cell.length_c   1.000
_cell.angle_alpha   90.00
_cell.angle_beta   90.00
_cell.angle_gamma   90.00
#
_symmetry.space_group_name_H-M   'P 1'
#
loop_
_entity.id
_entity.type
_entity.pdbx_description
1 polymer ?
#
loop_
_entity_poly.entity_id
_entity_poly.type
_entity_poly.pdbx_seq_one_letter_code
_entity_poly.pdbx_strand_id
1 'polypeptide(L)'
;MNAPAKISDLLDPETSALVERLASERGTSVAAYVAEAIHWFAEDEAALAESLDEADRQIDRGEFYTQEEVEAWFAERRGTAALK
;
A
#
# COMPACT_ATOMS: atom_id res chain seq x y z
N MET A 1 -17.86 -16.98 -6.55
CA MET A 1 -18.26 -16.24 -5.33
C MET A 1 -17.52 -16.88 -4.18
N ASN A 2 -16.67 -16.11 -3.48
CA ASN A 2 -16.01 -16.59 -2.28
C ASN A 2 -16.96 -16.33 -1.10
N ALA A 3 -17.30 -17.38 -0.35
CA ALA A 3 -18.11 -17.26 0.86
C ALA A 3 -17.25 -16.76 2.03
N PRO A 4 -17.84 -16.14 3.07
CA PRO A 4 -17.11 -15.79 4.29
C PRO A 4 -16.43 -17.03 4.88
N ALA A 5 -15.16 -16.89 5.25
CA ALA A 5 -14.36 -17.96 5.83
C ALA A 5 -13.88 -17.57 7.23
N LYS A 6 -13.70 -18.58 8.10
CA LYS A 6 -13.08 -18.39 9.41
C LYS A 6 -11.62 -18.80 9.33
N ILE A 7 -10.73 -17.89 9.74
CA ILE A 7 -9.31 -18.12 9.87
C ILE A 7 -9.00 -18.23 11.38
N SER A 8 -8.17 -19.19 11.77
CA SER A 8 -7.73 -19.37 13.16
C SER A 8 -6.27 -19.78 13.18
N ASP A 9 -5.44 -18.98 13.85
CA ASP A 9 -4.05 -19.28 14.13
C ASP A 9 -3.64 -18.60 15.46
N LEU A 10 -2.47 -18.96 15.98
CA LEU A 10 -1.92 -18.35 17.18
C LEU A 10 -1.18 -17.06 16.83
N LEU A 11 -1.53 -15.98 17.52
CA LEU A 11 -0.72 -14.77 17.57
C LEU A 11 0.31 -14.91 18.68
N ASP A 12 1.51 -14.37 18.47
CA ASP A 12 2.45 -14.23 19.56
C ASP A 12 1.88 -13.30 20.65
N PRO A 13 2.33 -13.43 21.91
CA PRO A 13 1.74 -12.68 23.02
C PRO A 13 1.85 -11.16 22.87
N GLU A 14 2.91 -10.66 22.24
CA GLU A 14 3.13 -9.22 22.06
C GLU A 14 2.13 -8.65 21.06
N THR A 15 1.97 -9.31 19.91
CA THR A 15 0.97 -8.95 18.90
C THR A 15 -0.45 -9.06 19.45
N SER A 16 -0.76 -10.11 20.22
CA SER A 16 -2.09 -10.28 20.84
C SER A 16 -2.42 -9.10 21.76
N ALA A 17 -1.49 -8.71 22.64
CA ALA A 17 -1.67 -7.57 23.55
C ALA A 17 -1.84 -6.24 22.80
N LEU A 18 -1.09 -6.06 21.71
CA LEU A 18 -1.20 -4.87 20.86
C LEU A 18 -2.58 -4.78 20.20
N VAL A 19 -3.05 -5.87 19.61
CA VAL A 19 -4.37 -5.97 18.96
C VAL A 19 -5.49 -5.70 19.95
N GLU A 20 -5.43 -6.28 21.15
CA GLU A 20 -6.41 -6.06 22.22
C GLU A 20 -6.51 -4.59 22.60
N ARG A 21 -5.36 -3.93 22.79
CA ARG A 21 -5.30 -2.50 23.09
C ARG A 21 -5.92 -1.65 21.97
N LEU A 22 -5.52 -1.89 20.72
CA LEU A 22 -5.99 -1.11 19.57
C LEU A 22 -7.50 -1.30 19.31
N ALA A 23 -8.01 -2.52 19.48
CA ALA A 23 -9.43 -2.80 19.39
C ALA A 23 -10.21 -2.05 20.47
N SER A 24 -9.70 -2.05 21.72
CA SER A 24 -10.28 -1.32 22.85
C SER A 24 -10.31 0.19 22.63
N GLU A 25 -9.19 0.79 22.19
CA GLU A 25 -9.09 2.23 21.88
C GLU A 25 -10.08 2.66 20.78
N ARG A 26 -10.36 1.77 19.82
CA ARG A 26 -11.32 2.00 18.73
C ARG A 26 -12.78 1.63 19.09
N GLY A 27 -13.03 1.09 20.29
CA GLY A 27 -14.36 0.67 20.71
C GLY A 27 -14.95 -0.47 19.86
N THR A 28 -14.11 -1.36 19.32
CA THR A 28 -14.51 -2.50 18.49
C THR A 28 -14.08 -3.84 19.10
N SER A 29 -14.57 -4.94 18.55
CA SER A 29 -14.12 -6.28 18.98
C SER A 29 -12.75 -6.61 18.39
N VAL A 30 -11.95 -7.39 19.11
CA VAL A 30 -10.66 -7.91 18.62
C VAL A 30 -10.80 -8.60 17.26
N ALA A 31 -11.81 -9.46 17.10
CA ALA A 31 -12.05 -10.17 15.85
C ALA A 31 -12.38 -9.22 14.68
N ALA A 32 -13.20 -8.20 14.92
CA ALA A 32 -13.52 -7.19 13.90
C ALA A 32 -12.28 -6.36 13.53
N TYR A 33 -11.49 -5.96 14.52
CA TYR A 33 -10.23 -5.24 14.29
C TYR A 33 -9.25 -6.06 13.44
N VAL A 34 -9.06 -7.34 13.78
CA VAL A 34 -8.15 -8.24 13.03
C VAL A 34 -8.66 -8.47 11.61
N ALA A 35 -9.96 -8.71 11.44
CA ALA A 35 -10.54 -8.89 10.11
C ALA A 35 -10.36 -7.65 9.22
N GLU A 36 -10.56 -6.47 9.79
CA GLU A 36 -10.28 -5.19 9.12
C GLU A 36 -8.79 -5.07 8.79
N ALA A 37 -7.89 -5.26 9.74
CA ALA A 37 -6.45 -5.14 9.52
C ALA A 37 -5.94 -6.08 8.42
N ILE A 38 -6.41 -7.33 8.39
CA ILE A 38 -6.08 -8.31 7.34
C ILE A 38 -6.61 -7.86 5.98
N HIS A 39 -7.82 -7.28 5.93
CA HIS A 39 -8.38 -6.76 4.69
C HIS A 39 -7.54 -5.63 4.11
N TRP A 40 -7.20 -4.61 4.91
CA TRP A 40 -6.35 -3.51 4.48
C TRP A 40 -4.97 -4.00 4.03
N PHE A 41 -4.34 -4.90 4.80
CA PHE A 41 -3.05 -5.47 4.43
C PHE A 41 -3.12 -6.22 3.09
N ALA A 42 -4.16 -7.03 2.88
CA ALA A 42 -4.32 -7.78 1.64
C ALA A 42 -4.58 -6.87 0.42
N GLU A 43 -5.33 -5.78 0.59
CA GLU A 43 -5.53 -4.80 -0.49
C GLU A 43 -4.24 -4.06 -0.83
N ASP A 44 -3.48 -3.60 0.18
CA ASP A 44 -2.22 -2.89 -0.03
C ASP A 44 -1.16 -3.79 -0.71
N GLU A 45 -1.03 -5.04 -0.26
CA GLU A 45 -0.11 -6.01 -0.88
C GLU A 45 -0.51 -6.34 -2.33
N ALA A 46 -1.80 -6.49 -2.60
CA ALA A 46 -2.30 -6.73 -3.96
C ALA A 46 -2.03 -5.51 -4.86
N ALA A 47 -2.28 -4.30 -4.37
CA ALA A 47 -2.04 -3.06 -5.11
C ALA A 47 -0.54 -2.85 -5.39
N LEU A 48 0.33 -3.16 -4.42
CA LEU A 48 1.78 -3.10 -4.61
C LEU A 48 2.24 -4.09 -5.68
N ALA A 49 1.78 -5.33 -5.61
CA ALA A 49 2.12 -6.35 -6.61
C ALA A 49 1.67 -5.93 -8.02
N GLU A 50 0.44 -5.43 -8.16
CA GLU A 50 -0.08 -4.93 -9.44
C GLU A 50 0.71 -3.72 -9.97
N SER A 51 1.11 -2.80 -9.07
CA SER A 51 1.93 -1.64 -9.41
C SER A 51 3.31 -2.04 -9.94
N LEU A 52 3.97 -3.01 -9.30
CA LEU A 52 5.27 -3.52 -9.74
C LEU A 52 5.17 -4.23 -11.09
N ASP A 53 4.17 -5.08 -11.24
CA ASP A 53 3.88 -5.77 -12.51
C ASP A 53 3.63 -4.77 -13.65
N GLU A 54 2.90 -3.68 -13.39
CA GLU A 54 2.68 -2.64 -14.39
C GLU A 54 3.94 -1.84 -14.69
N ALA A 55 4.77 -1.55 -13.68
CA ALA A 55 6.05 -0.89 -13.88
C ALA A 55 6.97 -1.70 -14.78
N ASP A 56 7.06 -3.03 -14.59
CA ASP A 56 7.82 -3.92 -15.45
C ASP A 56 7.32 -3.88 -16.90
N ARG A 57 5.99 -3.90 -17.10
CA ARG A 57 5.41 -3.78 -18.45
C ARG A 57 5.67 -2.41 -19.08
N GLN A 58 5.69 -1.33 -18.31
CA GLN A 58 6.07 0.00 -18.80
C GLN A 58 7.52 0.02 -19.27
N ILE A 59 8.43 -0.58 -18.51
CA ILE A 59 9.83 -0.72 -18.91
C ILE A 59 9.95 -1.50 -20.22
N ASP A 60 9.26 -2.64 -20.35
CA ASP A 60 9.25 -3.44 -21.58
C ASP A 60 8.71 -2.67 -22.80
N ARG A 61 7.75 -1.76 -22.60
CA ARG A 61 7.21 -0.87 -23.65
C ARG A 61 8.06 0.36 -23.92
N GLY A 62 9.12 0.60 -23.13
CA GLY A 62 9.90 1.83 -23.19
C GLY A 62 9.19 3.06 -22.62
N GLU A 63 8.15 2.87 -21.81
CA GLU A 63 7.35 3.91 -21.16
C GLU A 63 7.98 4.33 -19.82
N PHE A 64 9.27 4.66 -19.84
CA PHE A 64 10.00 5.17 -18.68
C PHE A 64 10.78 6.43 -19.08
N TYR A 65 11.13 7.24 -18.08
CA TYR A 65 12.00 8.38 -18.27
C TYR A 65 13.38 8.08 -17.68
N THR A 66 14.42 8.46 -18.40
CA THR A 66 15.79 8.52 -17.89
C THR A 66 15.95 9.68 -16.91
N GLN A 67 17.03 9.63 -16.12
CA GLN A 67 17.37 10.73 -15.22
C GLN A 67 17.51 12.07 -15.96
N GLU A 68 18.16 12.07 -17.12
CA GLU A 68 18.37 13.29 -17.92
C GLU A 68 17.04 13.90 -18.40
N GLU A 69 16.08 13.06 -18.84
CA GLU A 69 14.75 13.51 -19.26
C GLU A 69 13.94 14.09 -18.10
N VAL A 70 14.01 13.48 -16.91
CA VAL A 70 13.37 14.00 -15.70
C VAL A 70 14.00 15.33 -15.28
N GLU A 71 15.33 15.43 -15.29
CA GLU A 71 16.05 16.66 -14.96
C GLU A 71 15.72 17.80 -15.92
N ALA A 72 15.66 17.51 -17.23
CA ALA A 72 15.24 18.46 -18.25
C ALA A 72 13.80 18.96 -18.00
N TRP A 73 12.87 18.04 -17.71
CA TRP A 73 11.47 18.38 -17.38
C TRP A 73 11.37 19.32 -16.15
N PHE A 74 12.14 19.05 -15.11
CA PHE A 74 12.18 19.91 -13.92
C PHE A 74 12.85 21.27 -14.19
N ALA A 75 13.88 21.32 -15.03
CA ALA A 75 14.56 22.56 -15.41
C ALA A 75 13.61 23.50 -16.18
N GLU A 76 12.84 22.97 -17.13
CA GLU A 76 11.82 23.72 -17.87
C GLU A 76 10.72 24.30 -16.95
N ARG A 77 10.22 23.49 -16.00
CA ARG A 77 9.18 23.94 -15.07
C ARG A 77 9.66 25.00 -14.09
N ARG A 78 10.89 24.90 -13.58
CA ARG A 78 11.49 25.93 -12.70
C ARG A 78 11.79 27.23 -13.42
N GLY A 79 12.22 27.16 -14.68
CA GLY A 79 12.42 28.36 -15.52
C GLY A 79 11.11 29.13 -15.78
N THR A 80 9.99 28.43 -15.90
CA THR A 80 8.67 29.05 -16.14
C THR A 80 8.08 29.71 -14.87
N ALA A 81 8.38 29.18 -13.69
CA ALA A 81 7.94 29.74 -12.41
C ALA A 81 8.68 31.03 -12.01
N ALA A 82 9.90 31.25 -12.51
CA ALA A 82 10.71 32.45 -12.26
C ALA A 82 10.38 33.63 -13.20
N LEU A 83 9.47 33.44 -14.17
CA LEU A 83 9.04 34.44 -15.16
C LEU A 83 7.65 35.04 -14.88
N LYS A 84 7.09 34.85 -13.67
CA LYS A 84 5.88 35.51 -13.17
C LYS A 84 6.22 36.35 -11.95
#